data_AF-A0A397W9L0-F1
#
_entry.id   AF-A0A397W9L0-F1
#
_cell.length_a   1.000
_cell.length_b   1.000
_cell.length_c   1.000
_cell.angle_alpha   90.00
_cell.angle_beta   90.00
_cell.angle_gamma   90.00
#
_symmetry.space_group_name_H-M   'P 1'
#
loop_
_entity.id
_entity.type
_entity.pdbx_description
1 polymer ?
#
loop_
_entity_poly.entity_id
_entity_poly.type
_entity_poly.pdbx_seq_one_letter_code
_entity_poly.pdbx_strand_id
1 'polypeptide(L)'
;MQRPTTTTTTATQNIFFSNLEEDLNKKLDNEIEQLTTSFRDIVKESGFYASARIPNRDNDSREVEKDEYRNALDEYVCELRAANMVRACETLLTLTHDLKTTLLLNDTQTLMQLRESRKNALNARTQKIKHKIIQLNDA
;
A
#
# COMPACT_ATOMS: atom_id res chain seq x y z
N MET A 1 -34.19 29.53 2.12
CA MET A 1 -33.18 28.71 2.83
C MET A 1 -32.51 27.79 1.81
N GLN A 2 -31.36 28.19 1.28
CA GLN A 2 -30.57 27.38 0.36
C GLN A 2 -29.87 26.26 1.15
N ARG A 3 -29.88 25.05 0.60
CA ARG A 3 -29.16 23.89 1.10
C ARG A 3 -28.01 23.60 0.13
N PRO A 4 -26.77 24.04 0.41
CA PRO A 4 -25.57 23.57 -0.25
C PRO A 4 -24.68 22.85 0.78
N THR A 5 -24.86 21.53 0.96
CA THR A 5 -23.96 20.77 1.85
C THR A 5 -23.44 19.48 1.20
N THR A 6 -24.20 18.81 0.35
CA THR A 6 -23.79 17.54 -0.27
C THR A 6 -22.64 17.66 -1.28
N THR A 7 -22.60 18.72 -2.09
CA THR A 7 -21.60 18.88 -3.16
C THR A 7 -20.22 19.26 -2.60
N THR A 8 -20.18 20.14 -1.59
CA THR A 8 -18.94 20.58 -0.94
C THR A 8 -18.25 19.43 -0.19
N THR A 9 -19.02 18.61 0.53
CA THR A 9 -18.48 17.44 1.24
C THR A 9 -17.87 16.40 0.28
N THR A 10 -18.50 16.17 -0.87
CA THR A 10 -18.00 15.22 -1.88
C THR A 10 -16.70 15.70 -2.53
N ALA A 11 -16.60 17.01 -2.82
CA ALA A 11 -15.37 17.60 -3.35
C ALA A 11 -14.20 17.51 -2.35
N THR A 12 -14.44 17.81 -1.08
CA THR A 12 -13.42 17.67 -0.01
C THR A 12 -13.01 16.21 0.18
N GLN A 13 -13.95 15.26 0.10
CA GLN A 13 -13.66 13.82 0.16
C GLN A 13 -12.79 13.36 -1.02
N ASN A 14 -13.07 13.81 -2.23
CA ASN A 14 -12.25 13.47 -3.40
C ASN A 14 -10.81 14.00 -3.28
N ILE A 15 -10.63 15.22 -2.75
CA ILE A 15 -9.29 15.77 -2.49
C ILE A 15 -8.57 14.93 -1.43
N PHE A 16 -9.27 14.52 -0.36
CA PHE A 16 -8.69 13.64 0.66
C PHE A 16 -8.23 12.29 0.09
N PHE A 17 -9.06 11.63 -0.72
CA PHE A 17 -8.69 10.35 -1.34
C PHE A 17 -7.53 10.51 -2.34
N SER A 18 -7.50 11.61 -3.09
CA SER A 18 -6.39 11.91 -4.00
C SER A 18 -5.07 12.12 -3.25
N ASN A 19 -5.09 12.85 -2.13
CA ASN A 19 -3.90 13.06 -1.31
C ASN A 19 -3.41 11.74 -0.69
N LEU A 20 -4.35 10.92 -0.20
CA LEU A 20 -4.03 9.61 0.36
C LEU A 20 -3.40 8.69 -0.70
N GLU A 21 -3.94 8.67 -1.92
CA GLU A 21 -3.38 7.93 -3.03
C GLU A 21 -1.96 8.41 -3.38
N GLU A 22 -1.76 9.72 -3.44
CA GLU A 22 -0.45 10.31 -3.71
C GLU A 22 0.59 9.94 -2.63
N ASP A 23 0.21 9.97 -1.36
CA ASP A 23 1.09 9.59 -0.25
C ASP A 23 1.44 8.10 -0.28
N LEU A 24 0.48 7.24 -0.62
CA LEU A 24 0.70 5.80 -0.80
C LEU A 24 1.63 5.52 -1.98
N ASN A 25 1.45 6.23 -3.10
CA ASN A 25 2.32 6.11 -4.27
C ASN A 25 3.75 6.57 -3.95
N LYS A 26 3.92 7.71 -3.29
CA LYS A 26 5.24 8.18 -2.83
C LYS A 26 5.93 7.16 -1.93
N LYS A 27 5.17 6.56 -1.00
CA LYS A 27 5.71 5.52 -0.12
C LYS A 27 6.11 4.27 -0.91
N LEU A 28 5.28 3.82 -1.85
CA LEU A 28 5.60 2.69 -2.73
C LEU A 28 6.87 2.93 -3.54
N ASP A 29 6.98 4.10 -4.17
CA ASP A 29 8.12 4.47 -5.00
C ASP A 29 9.42 4.49 -4.18
N ASN A 30 9.39 5.07 -2.98
CA ASN A 30 10.53 5.11 -2.07
C ASN A 30 11.02 3.70 -1.69
N GLU A 31 10.10 2.77 -1.35
CA GLU A 31 10.50 1.40 -0.99
C GLU A 31 11.04 0.61 -2.19
N ILE A 32 10.49 0.82 -3.40
CA ILE A 32 11.02 0.21 -4.63
C ILE A 32 12.41 0.75 -4.96
N GLU A 33 12.62 2.06 -4.80
CA GLU A 33 13.93 2.69 -4.97
C GLU A 33 14.95 2.13 -3.98
N GLN A 34 14.55 1.96 -2.71
CA GLN A 34 15.39 1.37 -1.67
C GLN A 34 15.79 -0.07 -2.03
N LEU A 35 14.85 -0.90 -2.50
CA LEU A 35 15.10 -2.27 -2.94
C LEU A 35 16.10 -2.30 -4.11
N THR A 36 15.84 -1.50 -5.13
CA THR A 36 16.64 -1.47 -6.36
C THR A 36 18.05 -0.95 -6.09
N THR A 37 18.17 0.10 -5.27
CA THR A 37 19.46 0.69 -4.89
C THR A 37 20.28 -0.26 -4.02
N SER A 38 19.65 -0.89 -3.03
CA SER A 38 20.34 -1.84 -2.15
C SER A 38 20.83 -3.06 -2.93
N PHE A 39 20.00 -3.60 -3.83
CA PHE A 39 20.41 -4.72 -4.69
C PHE A 39 21.53 -4.32 -5.66
N ARG A 40 21.44 -3.13 -6.26
CA ARG A 40 22.50 -2.60 -7.13
C ARG A 40 23.83 -2.50 -6.40
N ASP A 41 23.83 -2.03 -5.16
CA ASP A 41 25.03 -1.91 -4.34
C ASP A 41 25.64 -3.28 -4.01
N ILE A 42 24.82 -4.29 -3.69
CA ILE A 42 25.29 -5.67 -3.49
C ILE A 42 25.96 -6.23 -4.77
N VAL A 43 25.38 -5.98 -5.95
CA VAL A 43 25.94 -6.44 -7.23
C VAL A 43 27.27 -5.74 -7.56
N LYS A 44 27.43 -4.47 -7.19
CA LYS A 44 28.71 -3.76 -7.34
C LYS A 44 29.78 -4.36 -6.43
N GLU A 45 29.43 -4.61 -5.16
CA GLU A 45 30.40 -5.01 -4.14
C GLU A 45 30.78 -6.49 -4.22
N SER A 46 29.88 -7.32 -4.74
CA SER A 46 30.18 -8.72 -5.11
C SER A 46 31.14 -8.87 -6.30
N GLY A 47 31.63 -7.78 -6.89
CA GLY A 47 32.68 -7.80 -7.91
C GLY A 47 32.21 -8.12 -9.33
N PHE A 48 30.91 -8.34 -9.57
CA PHE A 48 30.35 -8.56 -10.91
C PHE A 48 30.71 -7.42 -11.89
N TYR A 49 30.69 -6.17 -11.43
CA TYR A 49 31.09 -5.01 -12.24
C TYR A 49 32.60 -4.89 -12.47
N ALA A 50 33.44 -5.42 -11.58
CA ALA A 50 34.88 -5.44 -11.78
C ALA A 50 35.29 -6.46 -12.85
N SER A 51 34.59 -7.60 -12.92
CA SER A 51 34.79 -8.63 -13.94
C SER A 51 34.23 -8.26 -15.32
N ALA A 52 33.14 -7.48 -15.37
CA ALA A 52 32.50 -7.09 -16.63
C ALA A 52 33.16 -5.88 -17.35
N ARG A 53 33.98 -5.09 -16.66
CA ARG A 53 34.54 -3.82 -17.19
C ARG A 53 35.97 -3.93 -17.72
N ILE A 54 36.69 -5.03 -17.48
CA ILE A 54 38.09 -5.18 -17.90
C ILE A 54 38.16 -6.17 -19.08
N PRO A 55 38.18 -5.70 -20.33
CA PRO A 55 38.57 -6.58 -21.44
C PRO A 55 40.04 -6.96 -21.26
N ASN A 56 40.36 -8.25 -21.31
CA ASN A 56 41.70 -8.86 -21.11
C ASN A 56 42.23 -8.93 -19.66
N ARG A 57 41.40 -9.33 -18.68
CA ARG A 57 41.96 -9.87 -17.43
C ARG A 57 42.03 -11.39 -17.54
N ASP A 58 43.25 -11.92 -17.58
CA ASP A 58 43.50 -13.36 -17.61
C ASP A 58 42.81 -14.04 -16.42
N ASN A 59 42.21 -15.20 -16.69
CA ASN A 59 41.40 -15.99 -15.74
C ASN A 59 42.19 -16.49 -14.51
N ASP A 60 43.47 -16.15 -14.42
CA ASP A 60 44.48 -16.64 -13.46
C ASP A 60 44.75 -15.63 -12.32
N SER A 61 44.25 -14.38 -12.41
CA SER A 61 44.40 -13.35 -11.36
C SER A 61 43.10 -13.13 -10.57
N ARG A 62 42.37 -14.21 -10.26
CA ARG A 62 41.09 -14.16 -9.51
C ARG A 62 41.27 -13.69 -8.07
N GLU A 63 42.46 -13.85 -7.53
CA GLU A 63 42.78 -13.52 -6.14
C GLU A 63 43.84 -12.41 -6.13
N VAL A 64 43.41 -11.18 -6.43
CA VAL A 64 44.12 -10.05 -5.83
C VAL A 64 43.78 -10.16 -4.35
N GLU A 65 44.75 -10.59 -3.55
CA GLU A 65 44.67 -10.70 -2.09
C GLU A 65 44.04 -9.42 -1.54
N LYS A 66 42.74 -9.50 -1.29
CA LYS A 66 41.93 -8.36 -0.88
C LYS A 66 42.14 -8.28 0.62
N ASP A 67 42.83 -7.23 1.08
CA ASP A 67 43.13 -7.00 2.50
C ASP A 67 41.95 -7.45 3.38
N GLU A 68 42.23 -8.22 4.43
CA GLU A 68 41.20 -8.81 5.31
C GLU A 68 40.18 -7.75 5.80
N TYR A 69 40.67 -6.53 6.06
CA TYR A 69 39.84 -5.37 6.41
C TYR A 69 38.88 -4.93 5.29
N ARG A 70 39.29 -5.00 4.02
CA ARG A 70 38.43 -4.67 2.88
C ARG A 70 37.39 -5.75 2.65
N ASN A 71 37.73 -7.02 2.87
CA ASN A 71 36.76 -8.12 2.81
C ASN A 71 35.69 -7.98 3.91
N ALA A 72 36.11 -7.71 5.15
CA ALA A 72 35.18 -7.49 6.26
C ALA A 72 34.26 -6.28 6.03
N LEU A 73 34.78 -5.20 5.45
CA LEU A 73 33.98 -4.02 5.11
C LEU A 73 32.93 -4.33 4.05
N ASP A 74 33.30 -5.05 2.99
CA ASP A 74 32.39 -5.38 1.89
C ASP A 74 31.31 -6.38 2.33
N GLU A 75 31.64 -7.31 3.22
CA GLU A 75 30.67 -8.21 3.85
C GLU A 75 29.65 -7.43 4.69
N TYR A 76 30.12 -6.51 5.53
CA TYR A 76 29.25 -5.64 6.34
C TYR A 76 28.32 -4.79 5.48
N VAL A 77 28.83 -4.22 4.38
CA VAL A 77 28.01 -3.42 3.44
C VAL A 77 26.95 -4.31 2.79
N CYS A 78 27.30 -5.51 2.34
CA CYS A 78 26.33 -6.45 1.78
C CYS A 78 25.23 -6.82 2.79
N GLU A 79 25.60 -7.14 4.03
CA GLU A 79 24.64 -7.47 5.08
C GLU A 79 23.70 -6.29 5.38
N LEU A 80 24.26 -5.08 5.50
CA LEU A 80 23.47 -3.86 5.70
C LEU A 80 22.49 -3.61 4.56
N ARG A 81 22.92 -3.79 3.31
CA ARG A 81 22.05 -3.65 2.13
C ARG A 81 20.96 -4.70 2.11
N ALA A 82 21.28 -5.95 2.44
CA ALA A 82 20.28 -7.02 2.57
C ALA A 82 19.25 -6.69 3.65
N ALA A 83 19.69 -6.21 4.82
CA ALA A 83 18.79 -5.81 5.90
C ALA A 83 17.86 -4.64 5.49
N ASN A 84 18.36 -3.67 4.72
CA ASN A 84 17.54 -2.59 4.20
C ASN A 84 16.49 -3.08 3.18
N MET A 85 16.84 -4.08 2.36
CA MET A 85 15.87 -4.71 1.46
C MET A 85 14.76 -5.42 2.23
N VAL A 86 15.11 -6.16 3.28
CA VAL A 86 14.12 -6.83 4.13
C VAL A 86 13.15 -5.82 4.75
N ARG A 87 13.66 -4.71 5.30
CA ARG A 87 12.81 -3.64 5.84
C ARG A 87 11.89 -3.03 4.78
N ALA A 88 12.39 -2.81 3.57
CA ALA A 88 11.56 -2.28 2.49
C ALA A 88 10.42 -3.25 2.12
N CYS A 89 10.71 -4.55 2.05
CA CYS A 89 9.69 -5.58 1.86
C CYS A 89 8.65 -5.60 2.99
N GLU A 90 9.07 -5.47 4.25
CA GLU A 90 8.16 -5.39 5.40
C GLU A 90 7.24 -4.17 5.33
N THR A 91 7.77 -3.02 4.92
CA THR A 91 6.98 -1.80 4.70
C THR A 91 5.94 -1.99 3.60
N LEU A 92 6.32 -2.61 2.47
CA LEU A 92 5.41 -2.91 1.36
C LEU A 92 4.32 -3.91 1.76
N LEU A 93 4.66 -4.90 2.58
CA LEU A 93 3.68 -5.86 3.12
C LEU A 93 2.68 -5.17 4.03
N THR A 94 3.16 -4.24 4.88
CA THR A 94 2.31 -3.42 5.75
C THR A 94 1.36 -2.55 4.91
N LEU A 95 1.87 -1.89 3.86
CA LEU A 95 1.04 -1.10 2.94
C LEU A 95 -0.05 -1.96 2.26
N THR A 96 0.30 -3.18 1.85
CA THR A 96 -0.67 -4.13 1.29
C THR A 96 -1.75 -4.53 2.31
N HIS A 97 -1.35 -4.77 3.55
CA HIS A 97 -2.28 -5.09 4.64
C HIS A 97 -3.25 -3.93 4.92
N ASP A 98 -2.74 -2.70 4.97
CA ASP A 98 -3.54 -1.50 5.24
C ASP A 98 -4.55 -1.23 4.11
N LEU A 99 -4.14 -1.42 2.85
CA LEU A 99 -5.03 -1.35 1.69
C LEU A 99 -6.15 -2.38 1.77
N LYS A 100 -5.81 -3.64 2.05
CA LYS A 100 -6.81 -4.72 2.22
C LYS A 100 -7.79 -4.37 3.33
N THR A 101 -7.29 -3.91 4.47
CA THR A 101 -8.12 -3.53 5.61
C THR A 101 -9.06 -2.37 5.26
N THR A 102 -8.56 -1.34 4.58
CA THR A 102 -9.36 -0.19 4.13
C THR A 102 -10.49 -0.61 3.19
N LEU A 103 -10.19 -1.48 2.22
CA LEU A 103 -11.18 -1.97 1.26
C LEU A 103 -12.25 -2.84 1.94
N LEU A 104 -11.86 -3.76 2.82
CA LEU A 104 -12.78 -4.64 3.53
C LEU A 104 -13.70 -3.87 4.50
N LEU A 105 -13.17 -2.85 5.18
CA LEU A 105 -13.95 -2.01 6.08
C LEU A 105 -14.93 -1.10 5.33
N ASN A 106 -14.53 -0.57 4.17
CA ASN A 106 -15.40 0.25 3.34
C ASN A 106 -16.62 -0.53 2.84
N ASP A 107 -16.42 -1.77 2.39
CA ASP A 107 -17.51 -2.65 1.98
C ASP A 107 -18.46 -2.95 3.14
N THR A 108 -17.94 -3.14 4.35
CA THR A 108 -18.75 -3.41 5.54
C THR A 108 -19.66 -2.22 5.90
N GLN A 109 -19.12 -0.99 5.83
CA GLN A 109 -19.88 0.22 6.12
C GLN A 109 -20.96 0.47 5.04
N THR A 110 -20.62 0.25 3.77
CA THR A 110 -21.56 0.36 2.64
C THR A 110 -22.69 -0.67 2.75
N LEU A 111 -22.36 -1.92 3.07
CA LEU A 111 -23.34 -2.99 3.32
C LEU A 111 -24.25 -2.66 4.51
N MET A 112 -23.71 -2.06 5.59
CA MET A 112 -24.49 -1.68 6.75
C MET A 112 -25.47 -0.54 6.43
N GLN A 113 -25.06 0.46 5.64
CA GLN A 113 -25.96 1.52 5.17
C GLN A 113 -27.07 0.97 4.26
N LEU A 114 -26.73 0.05 3.35
CA LEU A 114 -27.72 -0.59 2.48
C LEU A 114 -28.73 -1.41 3.30
N ARG A 115 -28.26 -2.14 4.31
CA ARG A 115 -29.12 -2.88 5.25
C ARG A 115 -30.06 -1.95 6.00
N GLU A 116 -29.56 -0.84 6.53
CA GLU A 116 -30.36 0.12 7.29
C GLU A 116 -31.40 0.81 6.39
N SER A 117 -31.03 1.17 5.16
CA SER A 117 -31.96 1.71 4.16
C SER A 117 -33.08 0.72 3.82
N ARG A 118 -32.74 -0.56 3.60
CA ARG A 118 -33.73 -1.63 3.38
C ARG A 118 -34.65 -1.84 4.58
N LYS A 119 -34.11 -1.82 5.80
CA LYS A 119 -34.87 -1.92 7.05
C LYS A 119 -35.89 -0.78 7.15
N ASN A 120 -35.47 0.45 6.86
CA ASN A 120 -36.33 1.63 6.94
C ASN A 120 -37.43 1.62 5.86
N ALA A 121 -37.10 1.19 4.63
CA ALA A 121 -38.08 1.02 3.58
C ALA A 121 -39.14 -0.04 3.92
N LEU A 122 -38.72 -1.17 4.51
CA LEU A 122 -39.63 -2.22 4.95
C LEU A 122 -40.53 -1.73 6.10
N ASN A 123 -39.97 -1.06 7.11
CA ASN A 123 -40.73 -0.47 8.20
C ASN A 123 -41.76 0.55 7.69
N ALA A 124 -41.38 1.42 6.75
CA ALA A 124 -42.30 2.37 6.14
C ALA A 124 -43.46 1.68 5.41
N ARG A 125 -43.20 0.58 4.70
CA ARG A 125 -44.25 -0.23 4.06
C ARG A 125 -45.16 -0.89 5.09
N THR A 126 -44.59 -1.49 6.13
CA THR A 126 -45.36 -2.11 7.22
C THR A 126 -46.27 -1.09 7.91
N GLN A 127 -45.77 0.13 8.17
CA GLN A 127 -46.58 1.20 8.75
C GLN A 127 -47.72 1.63 7.83
N LYS A 128 -47.47 1.77 6.52
CA LYS A 128 -48.55 2.05 5.55
C LYS A 128 -49.62 0.97 5.51
N ILE A 129 -49.21 -0.30 5.55
CA ILE A 129 -50.15 -1.44 5.58
C ILE A 129 -50.96 -1.43 6.87
N LYS A 130 -50.30 -1.28 8.03
CA LYS A 130 -50.98 -1.18 9.33
C LYS A 130 -52.00 -0.05 9.34
N HIS A 131 -51.63 1.12 8.85
CA HIS A 131 -52.52 2.27 8.77
C HIS A 131 -53.74 1.98 7.88
N LYS A 132 -53.53 1.31 6.74
CA LYS A 132 -54.61 0.91 5.84
C LYS A 132 -55.55 -0.14 6.44
N ILE A 133 -55.02 -1.08 7.24
CA ILE A 133 -55.83 -2.06 7.97
C ILE A 133 -56.73 -1.36 8.99
N ILE A 134 -56.18 -0.42 9.76
CA ILE A 134 -56.96 0.36 10.75
C ILE A 134 -58.09 1.12 10.04
N GLN A 135 -57.77 1.83 8.94
CA GLN A 135 -58.79 2.54 8.16
C GLN A 135 -59.91 1.65 7.62
N LEU A 136 -59.60 0.40 7.26
CA LEU A 136 -60.59 -0.57 6.78
C LEU A 136 -61.41 -1.21 7.92
N ASN A 137 -60.89 -1.21 9.14
CA ASN A 137 -61.57 -1.78 10.31
C ASN A 137 -62.45 -0.75 11.03
N ASP A 138 -62.20 0.54 10.83
CA ASP A 138 -63.01 1.65 11.35
C ASP A 138 -64.13 2.09 10.39
N ALA A 139 -64.27 1.43 9.23
CA ALA A 139 -65.31 1.65 8.20
C ALA A 139 -66.32 0.49 8.17
#